data_AF-A0A2E3RS55-F1
#
_entry.id   AF-A0A2E3RS55-F1
#
_cell.length_a   1.000
_cell.length_b   1.000
_cell.length_c   1.000
_cell.angle_alpha   90.00
_cell.angle_beta   90.00
_cell.angle_gamma   90.00
#
_symmetry.space_group_name_H-M   'P 1'
#
loop_
_entity.id
_entity.type
_entity.pdbx_description
1 polymer ?
#
loop_
_entity_poly.entity_id
_entity_poly.type
_entity_poly.pdbx_seq_one_letter_code
_entity_poly.pdbx_strand_id
1 'polypeptide(L)'
;MKQQGDSKQMADKVMDFMAIGKAIFLIITSCISAIIGWFIMGRLAQIAADHDLVVSGLSLMLLKNPGLIGSLALPGIGCGILLLTWRRYRILISTVGTLSLVALLGVVVFTIVSIVGPLYGG
;
A
#
# COMPACT_ATOMS: atom_id res chain seq x y z
N MET A 1 -32.18 -33.72 0.44
CA MET A 1 -31.10 -33.16 -0.40
C MET A 1 -31.16 -31.63 -0.61
N LYS A 2 -31.90 -30.83 0.19
CA LYS A 2 -31.97 -29.36 0.02
C LYS A 2 -30.89 -28.54 0.77
N GLN A 3 -30.31 -29.06 1.85
CA GLN A 3 -29.35 -28.30 2.68
C GLN A 3 -28.00 -28.01 2.00
N GLN A 4 -27.59 -28.80 1.00
CA GLN A 4 -26.29 -28.65 0.36
C GLN A 4 -26.24 -27.48 -0.65
N GLY A 5 -27.40 -26.97 -1.08
CA GLY A 5 -27.52 -25.81 -1.98
C GLY A 5 -27.38 -24.47 -1.24
N ASP A 6 -28.01 -24.34 -0.07
CA ASP A 6 -28.00 -23.10 0.72
C ASP A 6 -26.60 -22.77 1.27
N SER A 7 -25.83 -23.77 1.71
CA SER A 7 -24.46 -23.55 2.22
C SER A 7 -23.50 -23.03 1.15
N LYS A 8 -23.62 -23.51 -0.09
CA LYS A 8 -22.81 -23.01 -1.22
C LYS A 8 -23.22 -21.60 -1.61
N GLN A 9 -24.51 -21.31 -1.64
CA GLN A 9 -25.04 -19.99 -1.96
C GLN A 9 -24.67 -18.94 -0.91
N MET A 10 -24.61 -19.34 0.36
CA MET A 10 -24.17 -18.48 1.45
C MET A 10 -22.65 -18.24 1.40
N ALA A 11 -21.84 -19.27 1.09
CA ALA A 11 -20.40 -19.14 0.92
C ALA A 11 -20.02 -18.22 -0.25
N ASP A 12 -20.72 -18.31 -1.38
CA ASP A 12 -20.49 -17.44 -2.54
C ASP A 12 -20.83 -15.97 -2.24
N LYS A 13 -21.92 -15.71 -1.50
CA LYS A 13 -22.26 -14.36 -1.05
C LYS A 13 -21.22 -13.79 -0.09
N VAL A 14 -20.77 -14.58 0.89
CA VAL A 14 -19.73 -14.15 1.84
C VAL A 14 -18.40 -13.87 1.12
N MET A 15 -18.01 -14.70 0.14
CA MET A 15 -16.85 -14.43 -0.70
C MET A 15 -17.00 -13.15 -1.53
N ASP A 16 -18.18 -12.88 -2.09
CA ASP A 16 -18.47 -11.65 -2.84
C ASP A 16 -18.32 -10.42 -1.95
N PHE A 17 -18.92 -10.42 -0.74
CA PHE A 17 -18.79 -9.31 0.21
C PHE A 17 -17.34 -9.11 0.68
N MET A 18 -16.64 -10.18 1.00
CA MET A 18 -15.24 -10.10 1.45
C MET A 18 -14.32 -9.58 0.35
N ALA A 19 -14.55 -9.97 -0.91
CA ALA A 19 -13.80 -9.47 -2.06
C ALA A 19 -14.04 -7.97 -2.27
N ILE A 20 -15.30 -7.52 -2.22
CA ILE A 20 -15.65 -6.09 -2.35
C ILE A 20 -15.01 -5.28 -1.22
N GLY A 21 -15.12 -5.77 0.03
CA GLY A 21 -14.51 -5.11 1.19
C GLY A 21 -12.99 -4.96 1.04
N LYS A 22 -12.30 -6.03 0.61
CA LYS A 22 -10.85 -5.99 0.35
C LYS A 22 -10.46 -5.05 -0.79
N ALA A 23 -11.26 -5.01 -1.86
CA ALA A 23 -11.02 -4.12 -2.99
C ALA A 23 -11.11 -2.65 -2.57
N ILE A 24 -12.17 -2.29 -1.84
CA ILE A 24 -12.37 -0.94 -1.31
C ILE A 24 -11.23 -0.58 -0.35
N PHE A 25 -10.89 -1.49 0.56
CA PHE A 25 -9.77 -1.31 1.48
C PHE A 25 -8.46 -1.05 0.73
N LEU A 26 -8.11 -1.87 -0.26
CA LEU A 26 -6.91 -1.69 -1.07
C LEU A 26 -6.86 -0.33 -1.76
N ILE A 27 -7.97 0.11 -2.36
CA ILE A 27 -8.05 1.42 -3.04
C ILE A 27 -7.87 2.55 -2.03
N ILE A 28 -8.66 2.55 -0.95
CA ILE A 28 -8.65 3.61 0.06
C ILE A 28 -7.27 3.70 0.72
N THR A 29 -6.73 2.58 1.20
CA THR A 29 -5.43 2.56 1.88
C THR A 29 -4.30 2.97 0.93
N SER A 30 -4.36 2.60 -0.35
CA SER A 30 -3.36 3.04 -1.34
C SER A 30 -3.43 4.55 -1.59
N CYS A 31 -4.64 5.11 -1.74
CA CYS A 31 -4.84 6.55 -1.90
C CYS A 31 -4.36 7.33 -0.67
N ILE A 32 -4.74 6.87 0.53
CA ILE A 32 -4.30 7.50 1.79
C ILE A 32 -2.79 7.44 1.90
N SER A 33 -2.17 6.28 1.61
CA SER A 33 -0.72 6.13 1.69
C SER A 33 0.03 6.99 0.67
N ALA A 34 -0.54 7.22 -0.52
CA ALA A 34 0.04 8.15 -1.50
C ALA A 34 0.03 9.60 -1.01
N ILE A 35 -1.10 10.06 -0.46
CA ILE A 35 -1.25 11.44 0.06
C ILE A 35 -0.37 11.65 1.30
N ILE A 36 -0.50 10.76 2.29
CA ILE A 36 0.27 10.83 3.54
C ILE A 36 1.75 10.65 3.25
N GLY A 37 2.13 9.68 2.41
CA GLY A 37 3.53 9.43 2.06
C GLY A 37 4.18 10.62 1.36
N TRP A 38 3.49 11.29 0.44
CA TRP A 38 3.98 12.54 -0.15
C TRP A 38 4.23 13.60 0.94
N PHE A 39 3.25 13.83 1.81
CA PHE A 39 3.39 14.84 2.88
C PHE A 39 4.55 14.52 3.84
N ILE A 40 4.69 13.25 4.26
CA ILE A 40 5.76 12.78 5.14
C ILE A 40 7.12 12.97 4.47
N MET A 41 7.28 12.58 3.20
CA MET A 41 8.56 12.77 2.50
C MET A 41 8.93 14.24 2.35
N GLY A 42 7.96 15.13 2.14
CA GLY A 42 8.22 16.57 2.11
C GLY A 42 8.79 17.10 3.43
N ARG A 43 8.26 16.61 4.56
CA ARG A 43 8.79 16.95 5.90
C ARG A 43 10.16 16.32 6.16
N LEU A 44 10.35 15.07 5.77
CA LEU A 44 11.64 14.38 5.91
C LEU A 44 12.74 15.03 5.05
N ALA A 45 12.41 15.58 3.88
CA ALA A 45 13.35 16.28 3.03
C ALA A 45 13.86 17.59 3.66
N GLN A 46 12.97 18.32 4.34
CA GLN A 46 13.35 19.51 5.12
C GLN A 46 14.31 19.11 6.25
N ILE A 47 13.93 18.10 7.05
CA ILE A 47 14.75 17.63 8.17
C ILE A 47 16.12 17.11 7.69
N ALA A 48 16.17 16.38 6.57
CA ALA A 48 17.43 15.88 6.03
C ALA A 48 18.34 17.01 5.52
N ALA A 49 17.77 18.09 4.98
CA ALA A 49 18.52 19.28 4.56
C ALA A 49 19.05 20.08 5.76
N ASP A 50 18.27 20.17 6.85
CA ASP A 50 18.64 20.94 8.04
C ASP A 50 19.75 20.27 8.86
N HIS A 51 19.90 18.93 8.77
CA HIS A 51 20.85 18.14 9.56
C HIS A 51 21.98 17.50 8.74
N ASP A 52 22.12 17.85 7.46
CA ASP A 52 23.17 17.35 6.53
C ASP A 52 23.36 15.82 6.59
N LEU A 53 22.23 15.09 6.64
CA LEU A 53 22.22 13.66 6.88
C LEU A 53 22.66 12.87 5.64
N VAL A 54 23.53 11.88 5.85
CA VAL A 54 23.90 10.91 4.80
C VAL A 54 22.76 9.92 4.61
N VAL A 55 21.87 10.20 3.66
CA VAL A 55 20.69 9.37 3.38
C VAL A 55 21.03 8.26 2.37
N SER A 56 20.46 7.06 2.56
CA SER A 56 20.57 5.97 1.58
C SER A 56 20.06 6.40 0.19
N GLY A 57 20.65 5.90 -0.90
CA GLY A 57 20.32 6.35 -2.26
C GLY A 57 18.85 6.18 -2.66
N LEU A 58 18.18 5.14 -2.14
CA LEU A 58 16.77 4.86 -2.41
C LEU A 58 15.87 5.89 -1.70
N SER A 59 16.21 6.23 -0.46
CA SER A 59 15.57 7.30 0.31
C SER A 59 15.83 8.67 -0.30
N LEU A 60 17.02 8.94 -0.82
CA LEU A 60 17.35 10.19 -1.51
C LEU A 60 16.52 10.38 -2.79
N MET A 61 16.30 9.30 -3.56
CA MET A 61 15.41 9.31 -4.72
C MET A 61 13.96 9.65 -4.33
N LEU A 62 13.46 9.08 -3.23
CA LEU A 62 12.12 9.34 -2.71
C LEU A 62 11.97 10.76 -2.14
N LEU A 63 13.01 11.29 -1.49
CA LEU A 63 13.03 12.67 -0.99
C LEU A 63 13.06 13.70 -2.13
N LYS A 64 13.82 13.43 -3.20
CA LYS A 64 13.88 14.30 -4.39
C LYS A 64 12.59 14.24 -5.21
N ASN A 65 11.96 13.09 -5.28
CA ASN A 65 10.75 12.86 -6.06
C ASN A 65 9.67 12.20 -5.20
N PRO A 66 9.02 12.94 -4.30
CA PRO A 66 7.99 12.38 -3.42
C PRO A 66 6.78 11.82 -4.19
N GLY A 67 6.57 12.29 -5.43
CA GLY A 67 5.59 11.73 -6.36
C GLY A 67 5.81 10.26 -6.72
N LEU A 68 7.02 9.71 -6.51
CA LEU A 68 7.30 8.28 -6.71
C LEU A 68 6.46 7.40 -5.77
N ILE A 69 6.08 7.89 -4.58
CA ILE A 69 5.17 7.15 -3.70
C ILE A 69 3.81 6.96 -4.35
N GLY A 70 3.31 7.98 -5.05
CA GLY A 70 2.09 7.87 -5.84
C GLY A 70 2.19 6.78 -6.91
N SER A 71 3.32 6.71 -7.61
CA SER A 71 3.55 5.65 -8.61
C SER A 71 3.62 4.25 -8.00
N LEU A 72 4.18 4.12 -6.80
CA LEU A 72 4.22 2.86 -6.04
C LEU A 72 2.84 2.45 -5.49
N ALA A 73 1.90 3.40 -5.34
CA ALA A 73 0.54 3.13 -4.90
C ALA A 73 -0.40 2.70 -6.04
N LEU A 74 -0.07 3.01 -7.30
CA LEU A 74 -0.87 2.65 -8.49
C LEU A 74 -1.14 1.14 -8.61
N PRO A 75 -0.18 0.22 -8.39
CA PRO A 75 -0.44 -1.21 -8.41
C PRO A 75 -1.49 -1.65 -7.37
N GLY A 76 -1.51 -1.01 -6.19
CA GLY A 76 -2.50 -1.28 -5.15
C GLY A 76 -3.92 -0.87 -5.58
N ILE A 77 -4.06 0.30 -6.18
CA ILE A 77 -5.33 0.78 -6.75
C ILE A 77 -5.77 -0.12 -7.91
N GLY A 78 -4.86 -0.45 -8.82
CA GLY A 78 -5.11 -1.35 -9.95
C GLY A 78 -5.56 -2.74 -9.50
N CYS A 79 -4.91 -3.31 -8.48
CA CYS A 79 -5.34 -4.58 -7.88
C CYS A 79 -6.74 -4.45 -7.26
N GLY A 80 -7.04 -3.35 -6.57
CA GLY A 80 -8.38 -3.10 -6.02
C GLY A 80 -9.47 -3.06 -7.10
N ILE A 81 -9.22 -2.36 -8.21
CA ILE A 81 -10.16 -2.30 -9.35
C ILE A 81 -10.31 -3.68 -10.00
N LEU A 82 -9.20 -4.37 -10.27
CA LEU A 82 -9.22 -5.72 -10.87
C LEU A 82 -9.96 -6.73 -10.01
N LEU A 83 -9.92 -6.59 -8.68
CA LEU A 83 -10.62 -7.49 -7.76
C LEU A 83 -12.15 -7.31 -7.83
N LEU A 84 -12.62 -6.11 -8.22
CA LEU A 84 -14.03 -5.84 -8.52
C LEU A 84 -14.46 -6.38 -9.89
N THR A 85 -13.59 -6.30 -10.89
CA THR A 85 -13.92 -6.69 -12.28
C THR A 85 -13.75 -8.20 -12.53
N TRP A 86 -12.68 -8.82 -12.03
CA TRP A 86 -12.27 -10.18 -12.39
C TRP A 86 -12.53 -11.18 -11.26
N ARG A 87 -13.75 -11.72 -11.21
CA ARG A 87 -14.16 -12.71 -10.19
C ARG A 87 -13.33 -13.99 -10.18
N ARG A 88 -12.82 -14.40 -11.35
CA ARG A 88 -12.13 -15.70 -11.53
C ARG A 88 -10.74 -15.76 -10.88
N TYR A 89 -10.08 -14.61 -10.66
CA TYR A 89 -8.70 -14.53 -10.15
C TYR A 89 -8.60 -13.79 -8.81
N ARG A 90 -9.71 -13.66 -8.07
CA ARG A 90 -9.78 -12.87 -6.83
C ARG A 90 -8.72 -13.21 -5.79
N ILE A 91 -8.38 -14.49 -5.64
CA ILE A 91 -7.36 -14.93 -4.66
C ILE A 91 -5.98 -14.41 -5.06
N LEU A 92 -5.61 -14.58 -6.34
CA LEU A 92 -4.31 -14.16 -6.85
C LEU A 92 -4.17 -12.63 -6.82
N ILE A 93 -5.20 -11.90 -7.26
CA ILE A 93 -5.23 -10.43 -7.22
C ILE A 93 -5.18 -9.93 -5.78
N SER A 94 -5.90 -10.59 -4.84
CA SER A 94 -5.86 -10.22 -3.43
C SER A 94 -4.46 -10.36 -2.86
N THR A 95 -3.78 -11.48 -3.13
CA THR A 95 -2.42 -11.73 -2.59
C THR A 95 -1.43 -10.72 -3.14
N VAL A 96 -1.44 -10.48 -4.46
CA VAL A 96 -0.58 -9.49 -5.11
C VAL A 96 -0.88 -8.08 -4.58
N GLY A 97 -2.14 -7.71 -4.41
CA GLY A 97 -2.55 -6.43 -3.83
C GLY A 97 -2.03 -6.23 -2.41
N THR A 98 -2.17 -7.24 -1.54
CA THR A 98 -1.61 -7.17 -0.18
C THR A 98 -0.09 -7.10 -0.17
N LEU A 99 0.60 -7.88 -1.02
CA LEU A 99 2.06 -7.82 -1.12
C LEU A 99 2.53 -6.45 -1.60
N SER A 100 1.85 -5.85 -2.57
CA SER A 100 2.13 -4.49 -3.02
C SER A 100 1.95 -3.47 -1.90
N LEU A 101 0.89 -3.60 -1.11
CA LEU A 101 0.62 -2.67 -0.01
C LEU A 101 1.64 -2.82 1.12
N VAL A 102 2.05 -4.05 1.45
CA VAL A 102 3.11 -4.33 2.42
C VAL A 102 4.46 -3.79 1.92
N ALA A 103 4.78 -3.95 0.64
CA ALA A 103 6.01 -3.41 0.06
C ALA A 103 6.03 -1.88 0.14
N LEU A 104 4.91 -1.22 -0.19
CA LEU A 104 4.79 0.23 -0.08
C LEU A 104 4.98 0.72 1.36
N LEU A 105 4.33 0.08 2.34
CA LEU A 105 4.52 0.38 3.75
C LEU A 105 5.97 0.14 4.18
N GLY A 106 6.60 -0.96 3.73
CA GLY A 106 7.99 -1.28 4.01
C GLY A 106 8.95 -0.19 3.51
N VAL A 107 8.76 0.31 2.29
CA VAL A 107 9.57 1.40 1.72
C VAL A 107 9.40 2.70 2.52
N VAL A 108 8.17 3.05 2.89
CA VAL A 108 7.89 4.25 3.68
C VAL A 108 8.53 4.16 5.06
N VAL A 109 8.33 3.04 5.77
CA VAL A 109 8.91 2.80 7.10
C VAL A 109 10.44 2.78 7.02
N PHE A 110 11.02 2.07 6.05
CA PHE A 110 12.46 2.03 5.85
C PHE A 110 13.05 3.44 5.62
N THR A 111 12.37 4.27 4.84
CA THR A 111 12.81 5.64 4.58
C THR A 111 12.71 6.51 5.82
N ILE A 112 11.64 6.39 6.61
CA ILE A 112 11.51 7.07 7.91
C ILE A 112 12.65 6.65 8.84
N VAL A 113 12.88 5.35 9.03
CA VAL A 113 13.92 4.82 9.92
C VAL A 113 15.32 5.24 9.46
N SER A 114 15.57 5.28 8.14
CA SER A 114 16.87 5.70 7.61
C SER A 114 17.18 7.18 7.86
N ILE A 115 16.16 8.05 8.00
CA ILE A 115 16.33 9.50 8.21
C ILE A 115 16.24 9.84 9.70
N VAL A 116 15.27 9.25 10.40
CA VAL A 116 15.01 9.50 11.82
C VAL A 116 15.97 8.70 12.71
N GLY A 117 16.38 7.50 12.31
CA GLY A 117 17.31 6.67 13.07
C GLY A 117 18.60 7.40 13.46
N PRO A 118 19.30 8.07 12.53
CA PRO A 118 20.48 8.88 12.85
C PRO A 118 20.21 10.07 13.78
N LEU A 119 18.99 10.62 13.79
CA LEU A 119 18.62 11.78 14.62
C LEU A 119 18.33 11.43 16.08
N TYR A 120 17.90 10.20 16.34
CA TYR A 120 17.50 9.72 17.68
C TYR A 120 18.40 8.60 18.22
N GLY A 121 19.38 8.15 17.44
CA GLY A 121 20.31 7.07 17.77
C GLY A 121 21.77 7.51 17.92
N GLY A 122 22.01 8.80 18.16
CA GLY A 122 23.29 9.33 18.64
C GLY A 122 23.33 9.38 20.16
#